data_AF-A0A9D8Y382-F1
#
_entry.id   AF-A0A9D8Y382-F1
#
_cell.length_a   1.000
_cell.length_b   1.000
_cell.length_c   1.000
_cell.angle_alpha   90.00
_cell.angle_beta   90.00
_cell.angle_gamma   90.00
#
_symmetry.space_group_name_H-M   'P 1'
#
loop_
_entity.id
_entity.type
_entity.pdbx_description
1 polymer ?
#
loop_
_entity_poly.entity_id
_entity_poly.type
_entity_poly.pdbx_seq_one_letter_code
_entity_poly.pdbx_strand_id
1 'polypeptide(L)' 'MHTNTIAVDLAKSVFQVSFANRADRIVERRRLTRSQFEKLILTHEPTTIVM' A
#
# COMPACT_ATOMS: atom_id res chain seq x y z
N MET A 1 6.85 -12.44 1.65
CA MET A 1 5.88 -12.09 2.72
C MET A 1 4.56 -11.78 2.02
N HIS A 2 3.48 -12.52 2.32
CA HIS A 2 2.17 -12.26 1.71
C HIS A 2 1.47 -11.12 2.47
N THR A 3 1.46 -9.93 1.87
CA THR A 3 0.66 -8.79 2.33
C THR A 3 -0.80 -9.06 1.99
N ASN A 4 -1.71 -8.91 2.96
CA ASN A 4 -3.14 -9.06 2.72
C ASN A 4 -3.90 -7.73 2.81
N THR A 5 -3.32 -6.73 3.47
CA THR A 5 -3.94 -5.42 3.64
C THR A 5 -2.94 -4.31 3.32
N ILE A 6 -3.38 -3.33 2.55
CA ILE A 6 -2.64 -2.11 2.27
C ILE A 6 -3.45 -0.93 2.81
N ALA A 7 -2.85 -0.14 3.69
CA ALA A 7 -3.40 1.14 4.13
C ALA A 7 -2.79 2.28 3.29
N VAL A 8 -3.63 3.22 2.85
CA VAL A 8 -3.23 4.34 1.99
C VAL A 8 -3.67 5.67 2.58
N ASP A 9 -2.71 6.43 3.12
CA ASP A 9 -2.94 7.83 3.52
C ASP A 9 -2.66 8.77 2.34
N LEU A 10 -3.65 9.59 2.00
CA LEU A 10 -3.55 10.56 0.91
C LEU A 10 -3.09 11.95 1.39
N ALA A 11 -2.04 12.46 0.75
CA ALA A 11 -1.67 13.86 0.76
C ALA A 11 -1.63 14.42 -0.68
N LYS A 12 -1.54 15.75 -0.84
CA LYS A 12 -1.70 16.45 -2.14
C LYS A 12 -1.09 15.73 -3.36
N SER A 13 0.17 15.31 -3.27
CA SER A 13 0.90 14.66 -4.35
C SER A 13 1.62 13.38 -3.91
N VAL A 14 1.28 12.88 -2.72
CA VAL A 14 2.03 11.87 -1.99
C VAL A 14 1.05 10.85 -1.43
N PHE A 15 1.37 9.57 -1.63
CA PHE A 15 0.63 8.43 -1.10
C PHE A 15 1.53 7.74 -0.08
N GLN A 16 1.15 7.76 1.19
CA GLN A 16 1.84 6.97 2.20
C GLN A 16 1.15 5.62 2.31
N VAL A 17 1.90 4.56 2.05
CA VAL A 17 1.39 3.21 1.90
C VAL A 17 2.00 2.30 2.96
N SER A 18 1.18 1.65 3.77
CA SER A 18 1.60 0.67 4.77
C SER A 18 1.10 -0.72 4.40
N PHE A 19 2.00 -1.70 4.38
CA PHE A 19 1.70 -3.09 4.02
C PHE A 19 1.60 -3.93 5.28
N ALA A 20 0.44 -4.53 5.55
CA ALA A 20 0.23 -5.44 6.66
C ALA A 20 0.16 -6.90 6.18
N ASN A 21 0.88 -7.77 6.89
CA ASN A 21 0.80 -9.21 6.68
C ASN A 21 -0.48 -9.79 7.31
N ARG A 22 -0.70 -11.10 7.16
CA ARG A 22 -1.87 -11.80 7.73
C ARG A 22 -1.97 -11.82 9.27
N ALA A 23 -0.93 -11.38 9.96
CA ALA A 23 -0.93 -11.25 11.42
C ALA A 23 -1.12 -9.79 11.87
N ASP A 24 -1.65 -8.94 10.97
CA ASP A 24 -1.90 -7.50 11.16
C ASP A 24 -0.65 -6.70 11.57
N ARG A 25 0.54 -7.21 11.22
CA ARG A 25 1.80 -6.50 11.44
C ARG A 25 2.20 -5.75 10.19
N ILE A 26 2.55 -4.48 10.36
CA ILE A 26 3.12 -3.68 9.29
C ILE A 26 4.53 -4.19 9.01
N VAL A 27 4.74 -4.68 7.80
CA VAL A 27 6.03 -5.24 7.34
C VAL A 27 6.80 -4.27 6.47
N GLU A 28 6.11 -3.29 5.88
CA GLU A 28 6.73 -2.31 4.99
C GLU A 28 5.94 -1.00 4.97
N ARG A 29 6.65 0.11 4.79
CA ARG A 29 6.07 1.42 4.48
C ARG A 29 6.76 2.05 3.29
N ARG A 30 5.98 2.66 2.40
CA ARG A 30 6.49 3.39 1.23
C ARG A 30 5.81 4.74 1.12
N ARG A 31 6.56 5.72 0.61
CA ARG A 31 6.03 7.01 0.18
C ARG A 31 6.09 7.03 -1.34
N LEU A 32 4.94 7.10 -2.00
CA LEU A 32 4.82 6.97 -3.44
C LEU A 32 4.30 8.28 -4.06
N THR A 33 4.80 8.59 -5.26
CA THR A 33 4.13 9.53 -6.15
C THR A 33 2.85 8.89 -6.71
N ARG A 34 1.99 9.71 -7.34
CA ARG A 34 0.81 9.21 -8.04
C ARG A 34 1.13 8.09 -9.04
N SER A 35 2.12 8.28 -9.91
CA SER A 35 2.49 7.28 -10.93
C SER A 35 3.05 5.99 -10.33
N GLN A 36 3.77 6.09 -9.21
CA GLN A 36 4.26 4.91 -8.49
C GLN A 36 3.13 4.16 -7.80
N PHE A 37 2.14 4.88 -7.25
CA PHE A 37 0.95 4.29 -6.66
C PHE A 37 0.09 3.58 -7.72
N GLU A 38 -0.15 4.20 -8.87
CA GLU A 38 -0.85 3.58 -9.99
C GLU A 38 -0.16 2.27 -10.43
N LYS A 39 1.17 2.30 -10.58
CA LYS A 39 1.95 1.09 -10.90
C LYS A 39 1.83 0.02 -9.81
N LEU A 40 1.83 0.39 -8.54
CA LEU A 40 1.65 -0.56 -7.43
C LEU A 40 0.32 -1.30 -7.56
N ILE A 41 -0.79 -0.57 -7.70
CA ILE A 41 -2.13 -1.17 -7.75
C ILE A 41 -2.30 -2.08 -8.98
N LEU A 42 -1.69 -1.74 -10.11
CA LEU A 42 -1.75 -2.56 -11.33
C LEU A 42 -0.91 -3.85 -11.26
N THR A 43 0.09 -3.92 -10.38
CA THR A 43 1.08 -5.02 -10.36
C THR A 43 1.05 -5.85 -9.08
N HIS A 44 0.43 -5.35 -8.01
CA HIS A 44 0.33 -6.06 -6.75
C HIS A 44 -0.72 -7.19 -6.82
N GLU A 45 -0.47 -8.27 -6.10
CA GLU A 45 -1.46 -9.34 -5.92
C GLU A 45 -2.76 -8.79 -5.27
N PRO A 46 -3.92 -9.45 -5.48
CA PRO A 46 -5.18 -9.04 -4.85
C PRO A 46 -5.03 -8.87 -3.33
N THR A 47 -5.45 -7.71 -2.84
CA THR A 47 -5.26 -7.29 -1.45
C THR A 47 -6.40 -6.39 -1.01
N THR A 48 -6.68 -6.34 0.29
CA THR A 48 -7.66 -5.41 0.84
C THR A 48 -7.02 -4.03 0.94
N ILE A 49 -7.64 -3.02 0.34
CA ILE A 49 -7.20 -1.63 0.44
C ILE A 49 -8.09 -0.91 1.45
N VAL A 50 -7.46 -0.23 2.40
CA VAL A 50 -8.12 0.67 3.35
C VAL A 50 -7.55 2.07 3.20
N MET A 51 -8.40 3.08 3.39
CA MET A 51 -8.09 4.50 3.22
C MET A 51 -8.58 5.29 4.43
#